data_AF-A0AA38C357-F1
#
_entry.id   AF-A0AA38C357-F1
#
_cell.length_a   1.000
_cell.length_b   1.000
_cell.length_c   1.000
_cell.angle_alpha   90.00
_cell.angle_beta   90.00
_cell.angle_gamma   90.00
#
_symmetry.space_group_name_H-M   'P 1'
#
loop_
_entity.id
_entity.type
_entity.pdbx_description
1 polymer ?
#
loop_
_entity_poly.entity_id
_entity_poly.type
_entity_poly.pdbx_seq_one_letter_code
_entity_poly.pdbx_strand_id
1 'polypeptide(L)'
;EDFEIYEVGEEGDLELPPSPPKFEEGNASLIEGKIDINIETEEEPRIMKLGSSLTSKEVEIHTHILKEHLKAFTFNYTEMMGIDPDVT
;
A
#
# COMPACT_ATOMS: atom_id res chain seq x y z
N GLU A 1 -14.13 -30.33 -4.32
CA GLU A 1 -14.29 -29.01 -3.66
C GLU A 1 -14.47 -29.31 -2.20
N ASP A 2 -13.36 -29.35 -1.47
CA ASP A 2 -13.36 -29.52 -0.02
C ASP A 2 -13.16 -28.12 0.56
N PHE A 3 -14.23 -27.58 1.14
CA PHE A 3 -14.17 -26.36 1.94
C PHE A 3 -13.67 -26.76 3.32
N GLU A 4 -12.40 -26.50 3.63
CA GLU A 4 -11.93 -26.52 5.01
C GLU A 4 -12.44 -25.24 5.70
N ILE A 5 -13.42 -25.45 6.59
CA ILE A 5 -13.98 -24.40 7.43
C ILE A 5 -12.98 -24.20 8.57
N TYR A 6 -12.35 -23.03 8.63
CA TYR A 6 -11.57 -22.64 9.79
C TYR A 6 -12.52 -22.18 10.88
N GLU A 7 -12.59 -22.94 11.97
CA GLU A 7 -13.35 -22.56 13.16
C GLU A 7 -12.77 -21.25 13.72
N VAL A 8 -13.64 -20.25 13.87
CA VAL A 8 -13.30 -18.97 14.52
C VAL A 8 -13.14 -19.25 16.02
N GLY A 9 -11.92 -19.61 16.41
CA GLY A 9 -11.50 -19.68 17.80
C GLY A 9 -11.32 -18.28 18.39
N GLU A 10 -11.60 -18.16 19.69
CA GLU A 10 -11.59 -16.94 20.51
C GLU A 10 -10.43 -15.98 20.22
N GLU A 11 -10.70 -14.68 20.39
CA GLU A 11 -9.78 -13.54 20.34
C GLU A 11 -8.36 -13.88 20.80
N GLY A 12 -7.53 -14.28 19.84
CA GLY A 12 -6.12 -14.57 20.01
C GLY A 12 -5.44 -14.19 18.71
N ASP A 13 -4.44 -13.32 18.80
CA ASP A 13 -3.72 -12.70 17.70
C ASP A 13 -3.52 -13.68 16.53
N LEU A 14 -4.32 -13.50 15.49
CA LEU A 14 -4.22 -14.27 14.25
C LEU A 14 -2.97 -13.74 13.53
N GLU A 15 -1.81 -14.36 13.76
CA GLU A 15 -0.60 -14.05 12.99
C GLU A 15 -0.81 -14.48 11.54
N LEU A 16 -1.27 -13.53 10.72
CA LEU A 16 -1.36 -13.72 9.28
C LEU A 16 0.07 -13.90 8.73
N PRO A 17 0.28 -14.87 7.83
CA PRO A 17 1.57 -15.02 7.18
C PRO A 17 1.94 -13.73 6.43
N PRO A 18 3.23 -13.33 6.42
CA PRO A 18 3.66 -12.15 5.71
C PRO A 18 3.36 -12.31 4.22
N SER A 19 3.03 -11.19 3.58
CA SER A 19 2.56 -11.20 2.21
C SER A 19 3.65 -11.66 1.23
N PRO A 20 3.29 -12.40 0.15
CA PRO A 20 4.28 -12.88 -0.80
C PRO A 20 5.05 -11.72 -1.46
N PRO A 21 6.39 -11.80 -1.59
CA PRO A 21 7.21 -10.70 -2.13
C PRO A 21 6.81 -10.21 -3.52
N LYS A 22 6.20 -11.09 -4.32
CA LYS A 22 5.69 -10.79 -5.66
C LYS A 22 4.59 -9.72 -5.67
N PHE A 23 3.84 -9.56 -4.58
CA PHE A 23 2.81 -8.52 -4.46
C PHE A 23 3.39 -7.18 -3.99
N GLU A 24 4.52 -7.19 -3.28
CA GLU A 24 5.28 -5.98 -2.94
C GLU A 24 6.05 -5.44 -4.15
N GLU A 25 6.45 -6.33 -5.05
CA GLU A 25 7.01 -6.02 -6.36
C GLU A 25 5.90 -5.52 -7.30
N GLY A 26 5.33 -4.36 -6.97
CA GLY A 26 4.34 -3.69 -7.81
C GLY A 26 4.85 -3.51 -9.25
N ASN A 27 3.94 -3.30 -10.19
CA ASN A 27 4.23 -3.03 -11.61
C ASN A 27 4.92 -1.66 -11.87
N ALA A 28 5.66 -1.14 -10.90
CA ALA A 28 6.34 0.15 -10.94
C ALA A 28 7.29 0.27 -12.15
N SER A 29 7.82 -0.83 -12.66
CA SER A 29 8.71 -0.86 -13.83
C SER A 29 8.01 -0.48 -15.14
N LEU A 30 6.67 -0.51 -15.21
CA LEU A 30 5.91 -0.36 -16.47
C LEU A 30 5.48 1.10 -16.79
N ILE A 31 5.72 2.04 -15.89
CA ILE A 31 5.28 3.44 -16.04
C ILE A 31 6.53 4.31 -16.30
N GLU A 32 6.69 4.77 -17.54
CA GLU A 32 7.71 5.76 -17.89
C GLU A 32 7.34 7.13 -17.33
N GLY A 33 8.33 7.85 -16.80
CA GLY A 33 8.16 9.22 -16.30
C GLY A 33 7.51 9.28 -14.92
N LYS A 34 8.34 9.49 -13.89
CA LYS A 34 7.89 9.60 -12.50
C LYS A 34 8.57 10.75 -11.77
N ILE A 35 7.86 11.29 -10.81
CA ILE A 35 8.37 12.27 -9.85
C ILE A 35 8.22 11.69 -8.44
N ASP A 36 9.22 11.91 -7.61
CA ASP A 36 9.22 11.49 -6.21
C ASP A 36 8.67 12.65 -5.36
N ILE A 37 7.72 12.33 -4.49
CA ILE A 37 7.15 13.26 -3.52
C ILE A 37 7.31 12.71 -2.11
N ASN A 38 7.65 13.57 -1.14
CA ASN A 38 7.59 13.22 0.27
C ASN A 38 6.21 13.56 0.84
N ILE A 39 5.50 12.52 1.27
CA ILE A 39 4.16 12.67 1.86
C ILE A 39 4.18 12.75 3.40
N GLU A 40 5.32 12.56 4.06
CA GLU A 40 5.42 12.63 5.52
C GLU A 40 6.32 13.81 5.94
N THR A 41 7.16 13.63 6.96
CA THR A 41 8.04 14.68 7.49
C THR A 41 9.43 14.58 6.86
N GLU A 42 10.30 15.58 7.08
CA GLU A 42 11.70 15.48 6.65
C GLU A 42 12.53 14.52 7.52
N GLU A 43 12.13 14.33 8.78
CA GLU A 43 12.80 13.42 9.72
C GLU A 43 12.44 11.96 9.46
N GLU A 44 11.18 11.70 9.08
CA GLU A 44 10.68 10.40 8.64
C GLU A 44 10.08 10.54 7.24
N PRO A 45 10.93 10.65 6.19
CA PRO A 45 10.46 10.86 4.84
C PRO A 45 9.82 9.60 4.28
N ARG A 46 8.63 9.77 3.72
CA ARG A 46 7.93 8.71 3.02
C ARG A 46 7.76 9.08 1.56
N ILE A 47 8.51 8.40 0.70
CA ILE A 47 8.58 8.71 -0.72
C ILE A 47 7.50 7.95 -1.49
N MET A 48 6.65 8.69 -2.22
CA MET A 48 5.71 8.15 -3.20
C MET A 48 6.05 8.64 -4.59
N LYS A 49 5.66 7.85 -5.60
CA LYS A 49 5.89 8.19 -7.00
C LYS A 49 4.59 8.66 -7.66
N LEU A 50 4.60 9.84 -8.24
CA LEU A 50 3.54 10.30 -9.14
C LEU A 50 4.03 10.25 -10.60
N GLY A 51 3.10 10.24 -11.55
CA GLY A 51 3.44 10.34 -12.97
C GLY A 51 4.03 11.70 -13.31
N SER A 52 5.09 11.74 -14.12
CA SER A 52 5.72 13.00 -14.54
C SER A 52 4.91 13.81 -15.56
N SER A 53 3.78 13.28 -16.03
CA SER A 53 2.83 13.99 -16.89
C SER A 53 1.99 15.03 -16.13
N LEU A 54 1.99 15.00 -14.80
CA LEU A 54 1.23 15.92 -13.97
C LEU A 54 1.83 17.32 -14.00
N THR A 55 0.95 18.33 -14.06
CA THR A 55 1.32 19.73 -13.85
C THR A 55 1.65 19.98 -12.38
N SER A 56 2.42 21.04 -12.09
CA SER A 56 2.78 21.39 -10.70
C SER A 56 1.57 21.54 -9.78
N LYS A 57 0.46 22.08 -10.29
CA LYS A 57 -0.79 22.22 -9.53
C LYS A 57 -1.42 20.86 -9.20
N GLU A 58 -1.42 19.93 -10.14
CA GLU A 58 -1.93 18.58 -9.91
C GLU A 58 -1.06 17.85 -8.89
N VAL A 59 0.27 17.99 -8.99
CA VAL A 59 1.22 17.43 -8.01
C VAL A 59 0.92 17.93 -6.59
N GLU A 60 0.68 19.23 -6.43
CA GLU A 60 0.31 19.82 -5.13
C GLU A 60 -1.01 19.24 -4.60
N ILE A 61 -2.04 19.17 -5.45
CA ILE A 61 -3.35 18.62 -5.07
C ILE A 61 -3.22 17.15 -4.66
N HIS A 62 -2.52 16.33 -5.46
CA HIS A 62 -2.29 14.93 -5.16
C HIS A 62 -1.49 14.75 -3.86
N THR A 63 -0.42 15.53 -3.68
CA THR A 63 0.39 15.49 -2.46
C THR A 63 -0.44 15.86 -1.23
N HIS A 64 -1.33 16.86 -1.34
CA HIS A 64 -2.22 17.26 -0.26
C HIS A 64 -3.20 16.14 0.13
N ILE A 65 -3.88 15.53 -0.85
CA ILE A 65 -4.83 14.43 -0.61
C ILE A 65 -4.12 13.22 0.02
N LEU A 66 -2.94 12.86 -0.49
CA LEU A 66 -2.16 11.74 0.06
C LEU A 66 -1.72 12.02 1.50
N LYS A 67 -1.37 13.26 1.82
CA LYS A 67 -1.06 13.70 3.19
C LYS A 67 -2.28 13.63 4.11
N GLU A 68 -3.44 14.10 3.64
CA GLU A 68 -4.68 14.10 4.41
C GLU A 68 -5.14 12.68 4.77
N HIS A 69 -4.95 11.74 3.85
CA HIS A 69 -5.41 10.36 3.98
C HIS A 69 -4.30 9.34 4.20
N LEU A 70 -3.15 9.75 4.75
CA LEU A 70 -1.99 8.90 5.01
C LEU A 70 -2.33 7.56 5.69
N LYS A 71 -3.28 7.59 6.64
CA LYS A 71 -3.73 6.40 7.39
C LYS A 71 -4.58 5.42 6.56
N ALA A 72 -5.18 5.87 5.47
CA ALA A 72 -6.00 5.03 4.59
C ALA A 72 -5.15 4.27 3.56
N PHE A 73 -3.92 4.73 3.32
CA PHE A 73 -2.95 4.04 2.48
C PHE A 73 -2.03 3.20 3.37
N THR A 74 -2.41 1.94 3.58
CA THR A 74 -1.54 0.90 4.12
C THR A 74 -0.51 0.55 3.03
N PHE A 75 0.77 0.70 3.33
CA PHE A 75 1.85 0.70 2.34
C PHE A 75 2.34 -0.70 1.99
N ASN A 76 2.18 -1.62 2.91
CA ASN A 76 2.43 -3.04 2.70
C ASN A 76 1.16 -3.83 3.02
N TYR A 77 1.07 -5.01 2.45
CA TYR A 77 -0.05 -5.91 2.69
C TYR A 77 -0.07 -6.40 4.15
N THR A 78 1.07 -6.38 4.87
CA THR A 78 1.10 -6.67 6.31
C THR A 78 0.38 -5.62 7.17
N GLU A 79 0.22 -4.40 6.66
CA GLU A 79 -0.57 -3.33 7.27
C GLU A 79 -2.05 -3.40 6.83
N MET A 80 -2.37 -4.16 5.78
CA MET A 80 -3.73 -4.43 5.31
C MET A 80 -4.35 -5.61 6.05
N MET A 81 -4.83 -5.38 7.27
CA MET A 81 -5.59 -6.42 7.99
C MET A 81 -6.86 -6.79 7.19
N GLY A 82 -6.99 -8.08 6.84
CA GLY A 82 -8.21 -8.63 6.23
C GLY A 82 -8.16 -8.88 4.72
N ILE A 83 -7.02 -8.73 4.06
CA ILE A 83 -6.81 -9.22 2.69
C ILE A 83 -6.07 -10.56 2.77
N ASP A 84 -6.74 -11.64 2.35
CA ASP A 84 -6.14 -12.96 2.25
C ASP A 84 -5.11 -12.96 1.08
N PRO A 85 -3.81 -13.16 1.35
CA PRO A 85 -2.77 -13.13 0.33
C PRO A 85 -2.86 -14.28 -0.69
N ASP A 86 -3.66 -15.31 -0.44
CA ASP A 86 -3.83 -16.48 -1.31
C ASP A 86 -5.09 -16.44 -2.18
N VAL A 87 -5.90 -15.37 -2.11
CA VAL A 87 -7.02 -15.17 -3.03
C VAL A 87 -6.49 -14.72 -4.40
N THR A 88 -6.12 -15.70 -5.22
CA THR A 88 -6.02 -15.58 -6.69
C THR A 88 -7.07 -16.44 -7.37
#